data_AF-A0A1T4RSC3-F1
#
_entry.id   AF-A0A1T4RSC3-F1
#
_cell.length_a   1.000
_cell.length_b   1.000
_cell.length_c   1.000
_cell.angle_alpha   90.00
_cell.angle_beta   90.00
_cell.angle_gamma   90.00
#
_symmetry.space_group_name_H-M   'P 1'
#
loop_
_entity.id
_entity.type
_entity.pdbx_description
1 polymer ?
#
loop_
_entity_poly.entity_id
_entity_poly.type
_entity_poly.pdbx_seq_one_letter_code
_entity_poly.pdbx_strand_id
1 'polypeptide(L)'
;MKRPIIALLLSGLILPGMGQLYLGRRNKGIALIMAINLLLLVSLFFVMKIASPVIGAHLTGTPLTPALILQQLQPYSFWAKLLLAAFFGLWGFSLVDLFSAFKGENDVSRN
;
A
#
# COMPACT_ATOMS: atom_id res chain seq x y z
N MET A 1 22.95 -0.68 -13.98
CA MET A 1 22.22 0.44 -13.34
C MET A 1 22.84 0.72 -11.98
N LYS A 2 22.86 1.99 -11.52
CA LYS A 2 23.39 2.33 -10.19
C LYS A 2 22.52 1.68 -9.10
N ARG A 3 23.13 1.13 -8.04
CA ARG A 3 22.43 0.49 -6.91
C ARG A 3 21.26 1.32 -6.34
N PRO A 4 21.37 2.65 -6.17
CA PRO A 4 20.26 3.49 -5.73
C PRO A 4 19.03 3.46 -6.63
N ILE A 5 19.23 3.40 -7.95
CA ILE A 5 18.13 3.36 -8.92
C ILE A 5 17.40 2.03 -8.81
N ILE A 6 18.13 0.92 -8.68
CA ILE A 6 17.53 -0.41 -8.49
C ILE A 6 16.69 -0.43 -7.20
N ALA A 7 17.23 0.11 -6.10
CA ALA A 7 16.50 0.19 -4.85
C ALA A 7 15.20 1.03 -4.95
N LEU A 8 15.23 2.17 -5.65
CA LEU A 8 14.02 2.96 -5.90
C LEU A 8 13.00 2.22 -6.73
N LEU A 9 13.42 1.53 -7.79
CA LEU A 9 12.53 0.74 -8.64
C LEU A 9 11.91 -0.43 -7.87
N LEU A 10 12.69 -1.11 -7.02
CA LEU A 10 12.18 -2.18 -6.16
C LEU A 10 11.11 -1.66 -5.18
N SER A 11 11.38 -0.56 -4.48
CA SER A 11 10.39 0.00 -3.54
C SER A 11 9.23 0.71 -4.24
N GLY A 12 9.42 1.23 -5.45
CA GLY A 12 8.44 2.04 -6.17
C GLY A 12 7.51 1.24 -7.07
N LEU A 13 7.98 0.13 -7.66
CA LEU A 13 7.21 -0.65 -8.62
C LEU A 13 6.84 -2.04 -8.12
N ILE A 14 7.61 -2.62 -7.19
CA ILE A 14 7.34 -3.96 -6.67
C ILE A 14 6.56 -3.85 -5.36
N LEU A 15 7.22 -3.39 -4.30
CA LEU A 15 6.64 -3.37 -2.95
C LEU A 15 7.43 -2.44 -2.03
N PRO A 16 6.76 -1.59 -1.23
CA PRO A 16 7.40 -0.79 -0.19
C PRO A 16 8.33 -1.62 0.72
N GLY A 17 9.54 -1.14 0.98
CA GLY A 17 10.54 -1.82 1.81
C GLY A 17 11.53 -2.71 1.05
N MET A 18 11.27 -3.08 -0.21
CA MET A 18 12.17 -3.94 -0.99
C MET A 18 13.52 -3.28 -1.30
N GLY A 19 13.52 -1.99 -1.65
CA GLY A 19 14.74 -1.23 -1.87
C GLY A 19 15.59 -1.13 -0.60
N GLN A 20 14.96 -1.00 0.57
CA GLN A 20 15.63 -0.99 1.86
C GLN A 20 16.29 -2.35 2.15
N LEU A 21 15.58 -3.46 1.88
CA LEU A 21 16.17 -4.80 1.98
C LEU A 21 17.35 -4.99 1.02
N TYR A 22 17.21 -4.53 -0.23
CA TYR A 22 18.25 -4.62 -1.24
C TYR A 22 19.53 -3.89 -0.83
N LEU A 23 19.40 -2.75 -0.13
CA LEU A 23 20.52 -1.99 0.41
C LEU A 23 21.02 -2.50 1.78
N GLY A 24 20.53 -3.65 2.25
CA GLY A 24 20.94 -4.22 3.54
C GLY A 24 20.31 -3.56 4.77
N ARG A 25 19.41 -2.59 4.61
CA ARG A 25 18.69 -1.89 5.69
C ARG A 25 17.53 -2.76 6.22
N ARG A 26 17.86 -3.95 6.73
CA ARG A 26 16.92 -5.04 7.08
C ARG A 26 15.77 -4.60 7.97
N ASN A 27 16.04 -3.92 9.09
CA ASN A 27 15.00 -3.54 10.04
C ASN A 27 13.94 -2.64 9.40
N LYS A 28 14.37 -1.62 8.64
CA LYS A 28 13.46 -0.71 7.93
C LYS A 28 12.70 -1.42 6.81
N GLY A 29 13.40 -2.26 6.04
CA GLY A 29 12.76 -3.05 4.98
C GLY A 29 11.68 -3.98 5.53
N ILE A 30 12.00 -4.79 6.54
CA ILE A 30 11.03 -5.71 7.18
C ILE A 30 9.86 -4.93 7.77
N ALA A 31 10.10 -3.83 8.49
CA ALA A 31 9.03 -3.02 9.07
C ALA A 31 8.06 -2.48 8.01
N LEU A 32 8.58 -1.97 6.88
CA LEU A 32 7.76 -1.49 5.77
C LEU A 32 6.96 -2.61 5.10
N ILE A 33 7.58 -3.77 4.90
CA ILE A 33 6.93 -4.96 4.32
C ILE A 33 5.81 -5.47 5.23
N MET A 34 6.05 -5.52 6.54
CA MET A 34 5.02 -5.93 7.50
C MET A 34 3.86 -4.93 7.55
N ALA A 35 4.15 -3.63 7.54
CA ALA A 35 3.14 -2.59 7.54
C ALA A 35 2.27 -2.62 6.27
N ILE A 36 2.87 -2.77 5.08
CA ILE A 36 2.10 -2.84 3.83
C ILE A 36 1.28 -4.12 3.74
N ASN A 37 1.81 -5.26 4.22
CA ASN A 37 1.03 -6.51 4.29
C ASN A 37 -0.15 -6.38 5.25
N LEU A 38 0.03 -5.75 6.41
CA LEU A 38 -1.08 -5.50 7.33
C LEU A 38 -2.15 -4.62 6.68
N LEU A 39 -1.75 -3.54 5.99
CA LEU A 39 -2.68 -2.71 5.23
C LEU A 39 -3.42 -3.51 4.14
N LEU A 40 -2.73 -4.38 3.41
CA LEU A 40 -3.34 -5.25 2.39
C LEU A 40 -4.34 -6.23 3.02
N LEU A 41 -4.05 -6.82 4.18
CA LEU A 41 -4.98 -7.69 4.90
C LEU A 41 -6.23 -6.94 5.35
N VAL A 42 -6.07 -5.73 5.91
CA VAL A 42 -7.21 -4.86 6.27
C VAL A 42 -8.01 -4.49 5.02
N SER A 43 -7.34 -4.19 3.90
CA SER A 43 -7.99 -3.89 2.61
C SER A 43 -8.82 -5.06 2.12
N LEU A 44 -8.25 -6.27 2.15
CA LEU A 44 -8.92 -7.49 1.75
C LEU A 44 -10.17 -7.75 2.60
N PHE A 45 -10.04 -7.63 3.92
CA PHE A 45 -11.18 -7.74 4.84
C PHE A 45 -12.27 -6.71 4.51
N PHE A 46 -11.87 -5.47 4.23
CA PHE A 46 -12.80 -4.40 3.90
C PHE A 46 -13.54 -4.65 2.58
N VAL A 47 -12.83 -5.11 1.55
CA VAL A 47 -13.43 -5.51 0.25
C VAL A 47 -14.41 -6.66 0.44
N MET A 48 -14.04 -7.70 1.20
CA MET A 48 -14.92 -8.83 1.50
C MET A 48 -16.20 -8.38 2.22
N LYS A 49 -16.07 -7.47 3.20
CA LYS A 49 -17.21 -6.91 3.94
C LYS A 49 -18.15 -6.12 3.03
N ILE A 50 -17.60 -5.30 2.15
CA ILE A 50 -18.37 -4.51 1.17
C ILE A 50 -19.04 -5.40 0.12
N ALA A 51 -18.38 -6.48 -0.30
CA ALA A 51 -18.91 -7.38 -1.32
C ALA A 51 -20.00 -8.31 -0.77
N SER A 52 -20.06 -8.55 0.55
CA SER A 52 -21.01 -9.48 1.17
C SER A 52 -22.49 -9.26 0.79
N PRO A 53 -23.04 -8.03 0.81
CA PRO A 53 -24.42 -7.77 0.35
C PRO A 53 -24.64 -8.09 -1.12
N VAL A 54 -23.64 -7.83 -1.97
CA VAL A 54 -23.70 -8.13 -3.41
C VAL A 54 -23.72 -9.63 -3.65
N ILE A 55 -22.87 -10.37 -2.93
CA ILE A 55 -22.83 -11.83 -2.97
C ILE A 55 -24.18 -12.41 -2.49
N GLY A 56 -24.73 -11.90 -1.38
CA GLY A 56 -26.02 -12.32 -0.86
C GLY A 56 -27.20 -12.04 -1.81
N ALA A 57 -27.21 -10.88 -2.46
CA ALA A 57 -28.23 -10.52 -3.46
C ALA A 57 -28.18 -11.48 -4.66
N HIS A 58 -27.00 -11.82 -5.15
CA HIS A 58 -26.82 -12.79 -6.23
C HIS A 58 -27.32 -14.19 -5.84
N LEU A 59 -27.04 -14.65 -4.62
CA LEU A 59 -27.49 -15.97 -4.13
C LEU A 59 -29.00 -16.07 -3.93
N THR A 60 -29.67 -14.95 -3.65
CA THR A 60 -31.12 -14.91 -3.35
C THR A 60 -31.97 -14.51 -4.56
N GLY A 61 -31.35 -14.27 -5.73
CA GLY A 61 -32.05 -13.78 -6.92
C GLY A 61 -32.56 -12.34 -6.80
N THR A 62 -32.05 -11.57 -5.83
CA THR A 62 -32.43 -10.17 -5.63
C THR A 62 -31.83 -9.32 -6.75
N PRO A 63 -32.62 -8.49 -7.47
CA PRO A 63 -32.10 -7.62 -8.52
C PRO A 63 -31.06 -6.62 -7.98
N LEU A 64 -29.83 -6.70 -8.48
CA LEU A 64 -28.75 -5.75 -8.17
C LEU A 64 -28.88 -4.51 -9.06
N THR A 65 -29.27 -3.38 -8.46
CA THR A 65 -29.27 -2.08 -9.15
C THR A 65 -28.03 -1.26 -8.79
N PRO A 66 -27.52 -0.40 -9.69
CA PRO A 66 -26.40 0.49 -9.38
C PRO A 66 -26.66 1.39 -8.17
N ALA A 67 -27.91 1.84 -7.98
CA ALA A 67 -28.31 2.64 -6.84
C ALA A 67 -28.16 1.88 -5.50
N LEU A 68 -28.56 0.60 -5.47
CA LEU A 68 -28.41 -0.26 -4.30
C LEU A 68 -26.92 -0.48 -3.96
N ILE A 69 -26.09 -0.71 -4.97
CA ILE A 69 -24.63 -0.87 -4.78
C ILE A 69 -24.02 0.41 -4.19
N LEU A 70 -24.35 1.57 -4.74
CA LEU A 70 -23.85 2.85 -4.23
C LEU A 70 -24.32 3.12 -2.81
N GLN A 71 -25.57 2.80 -2.48
CA GLN A 71 -26.11 2.93 -1.13
C GLN A 71 -25.35 2.03 -0.12
N GLN A 72 -24.95 0.82 -0.53
CA GLN A 72 -24.17 -0.09 0.30
C GLN A 72 -22.70 0.37 0.47
N LEU A 73 -22.14 1.07 -0.53
CA LEU A 73 -20.77 1.60 -0.49
C LEU A 73 -20.64 2.91 0.30
N GLN A 74 -21.70 3.73 0.31
CA GLN A 74 -21.70 5.09 0.87
C GLN A 74 -21.17 5.15 2.33
N PRO A 75 -21.59 4.25 3.25
CA PRO A 75 -21.10 4.24 4.63
C PRO A 75 -19.59 3.98 4.77
N TYR A 76 -19.00 3.35 3.76
CA TYR A 76 -17.59 2.94 3.77
C TYR A 76 -16.67 3.95 3.08
N SER A 77 -17.22 5.00 2.44
CA SER A 77 -16.45 5.94 1.62
C SER A 77 -15.28 6.60 2.36
N PHE A 78 -15.51 7.05 3.60
CA PHE A 78 -14.46 7.66 4.42
C PHE A 78 -13.33 6.66 4.72
N TRP A 79 -13.68 5.47 5.20
CA TRP A 79 -12.73 4.42 5.55
C TRP A 79 -11.94 3.91 4.35
N ALA A 80 -12.60 3.76 3.19
CA ALA A 80 -11.94 3.43 1.93
C ALA A 80 -10.89 4.48 1.54
N LYS A 81 -11.26 5.77 1.61
CA LYS A 81 -10.33 6.88 1.33
C LYS A 81 -9.18 6.92 2.32
N LEU A 82 -9.44 6.72 3.60
CA LEU A 82 -8.42 6.69 4.65
C LEU A 82 -7.44 5.53 4.44
N LEU A 83 -7.94 4.35 4.12
CA LEU A 83 -7.12 3.17 3.84
C LEU A 83 -6.27 3.35 2.57
N LEU A 84 -6.85 3.94 1.52
CA LEU A 84 -6.13 4.30 0.30
C LEU A 84 -5.02 5.33 0.59
N ALA A 85 -5.32 6.34 1.39
CA ALA A 85 -4.35 7.35 1.80
C ALA A 85 -3.23 6.74 2.65
N ALA A 86 -3.53 5.81 3.56
CA ALA A 86 -2.53 5.10 4.35
C ALA A 86 -1.62 4.24 3.46
N PHE A 87 -2.19 3.55 2.47
CA PHE A 87 -1.45 2.74 1.51
C PHE A 87 -0.45 3.58 0.70
N PHE A 88 -0.91 4.66 0.06
CA PHE A 88 -0.03 5.56 -0.68
C PHE A 88 0.90 6.37 0.21
N GLY A 89 0.49 6.70 1.43
CA GLY A 89 1.33 7.36 2.43
C GLY A 89 2.52 6.49 2.82
N LEU A 90 2.29 5.20 3.11
CA LEU A 90 3.35 4.25 3.41
C LEU A 90 4.26 4.02 2.20
N TRP A 91 3.67 3.97 0.99
CA TRP A 91 4.43 3.82 -0.25
C TRP A 91 5.34 5.02 -0.50
N GLY A 92 4.80 6.24 -0.44
CA GLY A 92 5.55 7.48 -0.58
C GLY A 92 6.64 7.60 0.48
N PHE A 93 6.33 7.27 1.74
CA PHE A 93 7.31 7.24 2.83
C PHE A 93 8.49 6.31 2.52
N SER A 94 8.24 5.10 2.01
CA SER A 94 9.29 4.16 1.60
C SER A 94 10.23 4.76 0.54
N LEU A 95 9.71 5.55 -0.41
CA LEU A 95 10.52 6.23 -1.42
C LEU A 95 11.33 7.39 -0.83
N VAL A 96 10.72 8.20 0.03
CA VAL A 96 11.38 9.32 0.71
C VAL A 96 12.52 8.83 1.62
N ASP A 97 12.33 7.72 2.33
CA ASP A 97 13.37 7.12 3.17
C ASP A 97 14.58 6.65 2.34
N LEU A 98 14.36 6.10 1.14
CA LEU A 98 15.45 5.74 0.22
C LEU A 98 16.15 6.98 -0.32
N PHE A 99 15.40 7.97 -0.78
CA PHE A 99 15.95 9.21 -1.32
C PHE A 99 16.85 9.92 -0.27
N SER A 100 16.38 9.97 0.97
CA SER A 100 17.13 10.53 2.10
C SER A 100 18.41 9.74 2.41
N ALA A 101 18.36 8.41 2.30
CA ALA A 101 19.54 7.57 2.49
C ALA A 101 20.62 7.83 1.42
N PHE A 102 20.22 8.01 0.16
CA PHE A 102 21.18 8.30 -0.92
C PHE A 102 21.80 9.70 -0.80
N LYS A 103 21.02 10.69 -0.34
CA LYS A 103 21.54 12.04 -0.11
C LYS A 103 22.66 12.01 0.94
N GLY A 104 22.44 11.30 2.05
CA GLY A 104 23.45 11.16 3.11
C GLY A 104 24.74 10.45 2.66
N GLU A 105 24.64 9.42 1.81
CA GLU A 105 25.82 8.69 1.30
C GLU A 105 26.68 9.57 0.37
N ASN A 106 26.05 10.42 -0.44
CA ASN A 106 26.77 11.35 -1.32
C ASN A 106 27.50 12.48 -0.56
N ASP A 107 26.95 12.94 0.56
CA ASP A 107 27.56 13.98 1.39
C ASP A 107 28.81 13.45 2.13
N VAL A 108 28.80 12.18 2.57
CA VAL A 108 29.95 11.53 3.21
C VAL A 108 31.09 11.28 2.22
N SER A 109 30.79 10.89 0.97
CA SER A 109 31.82 10.63 -0.05
C SER A 109 32.56 11.88 -0.56
N ARG A 110 32.09 13.09 -0.21
CA ARG A 110 32.64 14.37 -0.68
C ARG A 110 33.53 15.07 0.35
N ASN A 111 33.53 14.62 1.60
CA ASN A 111 34.39 15.10 2.68
C ASN A 111 35.54 14.12 2.93
#